data_AF-A0A183H1J9-F1
#
_entry.id   AF-A0A183H1J9-F1
#
_cell.length_a   1.000
_cell.length_b   1.000
_cell.length_c   1.000
_cell.angle_alpha   90.00
_cell.angle_beta   90.00
_cell.angle_gamma   90.00
#
_symmetry.space_group_name_H-M   'P 1'
#
loop_
_entity.id
_entity.type
_entity.pdbx_description
1 polymer ?
#
loop_
_entity_poly.entity_id
_entity_poly.type
_entity_poly.pdbx_seq_one_letter_code
_entity_poly.pdbx_strand_id
1 'polypeptide(L)'
;MGSTLINGAVNPSYTFDPQSLEIKTKSVEQTLVPLVTQITTLVNFKESYLSGGKKRSEKALRSALKIGSAVEAAIERFVVVGETIADENPDIQPEMYDACHEARLAGASIANLNGCLTDDAIIDKAILVRAARQLLFSVTRVLLLADRVLVKHILRSEDKIAFSLVKLENTTNFTDFVKIFTEFGGDMVDLAHRSGDRQNDLKNEKRRGQMAVARTMLERLTMLLLTSNKTLLRHPDSDSARQCRNGVFQQMRLALQLIALCVSDGVMHFDATHFTSPSSDEVLDIGMQLTANAAIRRLMVFSLFKL
;
A
#
# COMPACT_ATOMS: atom_id res chain seq x y z
N MET A 1 -19.28 -24.55 -43.88
CA MET A 1 -19.98 -24.44 -42.57
C MET A 1 -19.21 -25.34 -41.62
N GLY A 2 -18.58 -24.91 -40.52
CA GLY A 2 -18.62 -23.64 -39.81
C GLY A 2 -17.25 -23.26 -39.26
N SER A 3 -17.26 -22.23 -38.44
CA SER A 3 -16.35 -21.09 -38.51
C SER A 3 -15.33 -21.06 -37.38
N THR A 4 -14.19 -20.46 -37.69
CA THR A 4 -13.14 -19.96 -36.80
C THR A 4 -13.64 -18.84 -35.89
N LEU A 5 -13.30 -18.88 -34.60
CA LEU A 5 -13.21 -17.76 -33.62
C LEU A 5 -12.17 -18.22 -32.58
N ILE A 6 -10.94 -17.71 -32.41
CA ILE A 6 -10.37 -16.37 -32.15
C ILE A 6 -11.09 -15.54 -31.09
N ASN A 7 -10.28 -15.04 -30.15
CA ASN A 7 -10.50 -14.06 -29.06
C ASN A 7 -10.79 -14.67 -27.69
N GLY A 8 -10.14 -14.24 -26.61
CA GLY A 8 -9.17 -13.16 -26.45
C GLY A 8 -8.76 -13.11 -24.98
N ALA A 9 -7.50 -12.76 -24.74
CA ALA A 9 -6.97 -12.52 -23.41
C ALA A 9 -7.84 -11.47 -22.69
N VAL A 10 -8.49 -11.88 -21.61
CA VAL A 10 -9.12 -10.95 -20.68
C VAL A 10 -8.01 -10.43 -19.79
N ASN A 11 -7.41 -9.30 -20.19
CA ASN A 11 -6.75 -8.43 -19.22
C ASN A 11 -7.85 -7.92 -18.29
N PRO A 12 -7.82 -8.21 -16.98
CA PRO A 12 -8.72 -7.56 -16.06
C PRO A 12 -8.22 -6.13 -15.92
N SER A 13 -8.79 -5.22 -16.70
CA SER A 13 -8.72 -3.79 -16.38
C SER A 13 -9.30 -3.62 -14.99
N TYR A 14 -8.45 -3.41 -14.00
CA TYR A 14 -8.77 -3.19 -12.60
C TYR A 14 -9.52 -1.86 -12.43
N THR A 15 -10.78 -1.83 -12.80
CA THR A 15 -11.65 -0.68 -12.56
C THR A 15 -11.86 -0.53 -11.06
N PHE A 16 -11.19 0.47 -10.49
CA PHE A 16 -11.41 0.97 -9.14
C PHE A 16 -12.87 1.38 -9.00
N ASP A 17 -13.62 0.75 -8.08
CA ASP A 17 -14.93 1.24 -7.67
C ASP A 17 -14.75 2.30 -6.56
N PRO A 18 -14.96 3.59 -6.84
CA PRO A 18 -14.79 4.66 -5.86
C PRO A 18 -15.89 4.67 -4.80
N GLN A 19 -16.93 3.83 -4.93
CA GLN A 19 -18.04 3.73 -3.98
C GLN A 19 -17.82 2.65 -2.91
N SER A 20 -16.86 1.74 -3.09
CA SER A 20 -16.48 0.73 -2.09
C SER A 20 -15.14 1.04 -1.41
N LEU A 21 -14.96 2.27 -0.92
CA LEU A 21 -13.76 2.72 -0.17
C LEU A 21 -13.66 2.04 1.22
N GLU A 22 -13.63 0.71 1.26
CA GLU A 22 -13.40 -0.04 2.48
C GLU A 22 -11.94 0.13 2.92
N ILE A 23 -11.74 0.85 4.03
CA ILE A 23 -10.41 1.07 4.62
C ILE A 23 -10.03 -0.17 5.44
N LYS A 24 -9.01 -0.88 4.97
CA LYS A 24 -8.59 -2.19 5.51
C LYS A 24 -7.31 -2.14 6.36
N THR A 25 -6.65 -1.00 6.38
CA THR A 25 -5.44 -0.75 7.16
C THR A 25 -5.69 0.25 8.28
N LYS A 26 -5.04 0.03 9.42
CA LYS A 26 -5.11 0.91 10.58
C LYS A 26 -4.44 2.24 10.29
N SER A 27 -3.34 2.23 9.55
CA SER A 27 -2.58 3.43 9.15
C SER A 27 -3.47 4.41 8.39
N VAL A 28 -4.13 3.96 7.31
CA VAL A 28 -5.04 4.80 6.53
C VAL A 28 -6.20 5.31 7.38
N GLU A 29 -6.80 4.46 8.21
CA GLU A 29 -7.87 4.87 9.13
C GLU A 29 -7.38 5.94 10.12
N GLN A 30 -6.25 5.73 10.78
CA GLN A 30 -5.66 6.67 11.74
C GLN A 30 -5.30 8.01 11.10
N THR A 31 -4.82 8.02 9.85
CA THR A 31 -4.54 9.25 9.10
C THR A 31 -5.83 10.00 8.77
N LEU A 32 -6.94 9.30 8.51
CA LEU A 32 -8.22 9.92 8.17
C LEU A 32 -9.02 10.41 9.39
N VAL A 33 -8.90 9.76 10.55
CA VAL A 33 -9.61 10.14 11.81
C VAL A 33 -9.55 11.65 12.13
N PRO A 34 -8.39 12.32 12.15
CA PRO A 34 -8.33 13.74 12.48
C PRO A 34 -9.01 14.62 11.43
N LEU A 35 -8.91 14.24 10.14
CA LEU A 35 -9.60 14.96 9.06
C LEU A 35 -11.12 14.82 9.19
N VAL A 36 -11.62 13.60 9.44
CA VAL A 36 -13.05 13.36 9.68
C VAL A 36 -13.56 14.13 10.89
N THR A 37 -12.78 14.17 11.98
CA THR A 37 -13.14 14.89 13.20
C THR A 37 -13.20 16.39 12.95
N GLN A 38 -12.21 16.96 12.27
CA GLN A 38 -12.19 18.40 11.95
C GLN A 38 -13.32 18.81 11.01
N ILE A 39 -13.61 18.00 10.00
CA ILE A 39 -14.74 18.23 9.10
C ILE A 39 -16.04 18.18 9.92
N THR A 40 -16.21 17.18 10.79
CA THR A 40 -17.39 17.06 11.66
C THR A 40 -17.51 18.27 12.60
N THR A 41 -16.41 18.73 13.20
CA THR A 41 -16.39 19.92 14.05
C THR A 41 -16.72 21.19 13.27
N LEU A 42 -16.18 21.39 12.06
CA LEU A 42 -16.51 22.52 11.19
C LEU A 42 -18.00 22.54 10.82
N VAL A 43 -18.57 21.37 10.53
CA VAL A 43 -20.00 21.21 10.23
C VAL A 43 -20.87 21.54 11.45
N ASN A 44 -20.49 21.07 12.64
CA ASN A 44 -21.25 21.26 13.89
C ASN A 44 -21.06 22.67 14.51
N PHE A 45 -19.87 23.27 14.39
CA PHE A 45 -19.57 24.61 14.95
C PHE A 45 -20.48 25.70 14.36
N LYS A 46 -20.89 25.55 13.09
CA LYS A 46 -21.80 26.49 12.42
C LYS A 46 -23.28 26.25 12.74
N GLU A 47 -23.68 25.05 13.17
CA GLU A 47 -25.02 24.78 13.69
C GLU A 47 -25.29 25.60 14.96
N SER A 48 -24.30 25.68 15.85
CA SER A 48 -24.35 26.57 17.03
C SER A 48 -24.32 28.06 16.67
N TYR A 49 -23.66 28.43 15.56
CA TYR A 49 -23.52 29.81 15.08
C TYR A 49 -24.80 30.37 14.42
N LEU A 50 -25.59 29.51 13.77
CA LEU A 50 -26.85 29.89 13.11
C LEU A 50 -28.06 29.82 14.04
N SER A 51 -28.07 28.93 15.05
CA SER A 51 -29.17 28.84 16.02
C SER A 51 -29.07 29.83 17.19
N GLY A 52 -27.91 30.41 17.45
CA GLY A 52 -27.73 31.45 18.47
C GLY A 52 -27.35 32.78 17.84
N GLY A 53 -28.31 33.68 17.62
CA GLY A 53 -28.16 34.99 16.96
C GLY A 53 -27.23 36.01 17.63
N LYS A 54 -26.12 35.60 18.25
CA LYS A 54 -25.09 36.48 18.80
C LYS A 54 -23.92 36.62 17.82
N LYS A 55 -23.72 37.84 17.31
CA LYS A 55 -22.46 38.28 16.70
C LYS A 55 -21.32 38.00 17.69
N ARG A 56 -20.48 36.99 17.41
CA ARG A 56 -19.31 36.69 18.25
C ARG A 56 -18.10 37.50 17.76
N SER A 57 -17.25 37.85 18.72
CA SER A 57 -16.05 38.70 18.62
C SER A 57 -15.15 38.42 17.40
N GLU A 58 -14.56 39.49 16.83
CA GLU A 58 -13.46 39.48 15.82
C GLU A 58 -12.41 38.38 16.06
N LYS A 59 -12.14 38.03 17.33
CA LYS A 59 -11.16 37.01 17.72
C LYS A 59 -11.54 35.61 17.19
N ALA A 60 -12.82 35.28 17.12
CA ALA A 60 -13.29 34.00 16.57
C ALA A 60 -13.17 33.94 15.03
N LEU A 61 -13.39 35.08 14.37
CA LEU A 61 -13.26 35.22 12.92
C LEU A 61 -11.79 35.08 12.47
N ARG A 62 -10.86 35.74 13.17
CA ARG A 62 -9.41 35.62 12.93
C ARG A 62 -8.91 34.20 13.16
N SER A 63 -9.47 33.47 14.11
CA SER A 63 -9.14 32.05 14.34
C SER A 63 -9.61 31.15 13.18
N ALA A 64 -10.81 31.38 12.63
CA ALA A 64 -11.32 30.62 11.48
C ALA A 64 -10.47 30.82 10.21
N LEU A 65 -10.09 32.07 9.91
CA LEU A 65 -9.19 32.41 8.80
C LEU A 65 -7.83 31.67 8.89
N LYS A 66 -7.24 31.63 10.09
CA LYS A 66 -6.00 30.89 10.33
C LYS A 66 -6.13 29.39 10.07
N ILE A 67 -7.31 28.80 10.35
CA ILE A 67 -7.56 27.38 10.11
C ILE A 67 -7.57 27.08 8.60
N GLY A 68 -8.21 27.93 7.78
CA GLY A 68 -8.28 27.73 6.33
C GLY A 68 -6.89 27.70 5.66
N SER A 69 -6.07 28.71 5.97
CA SER A 69 -4.68 28.78 5.46
C SER A 69 -3.81 27.63 5.98
N ALA A 70 -4.01 27.21 7.24
CA ALA A 70 -3.28 26.06 7.78
C ALA A 70 -3.65 24.74 7.09
N VAL A 71 -4.93 24.55 6.75
CA VAL A 71 -5.42 23.39 6.00
C VAL A 71 -4.79 23.38 4.60
N GLU A 72 -4.86 24.48 3.86
CA GLU A 72 -4.25 24.58 2.52
C GLU A 72 -2.75 24.25 2.55
N ALA A 73 -2.00 24.85 3.47
CA ALA A 73 -0.56 24.57 3.60
C ALA A 73 -0.28 23.10 3.97
N ALA A 74 -1.16 22.45 4.73
CA ALA A 74 -1.02 21.04 5.07
C ALA A 74 -1.32 20.12 3.88
N ILE A 75 -2.33 20.46 3.07
CA ILE A 75 -2.67 19.74 1.85
C ILE A 75 -1.58 19.89 0.79
N GLU A 76 -0.97 21.06 0.64
CA GLU A 76 0.18 21.26 -0.24
C GLU A 76 1.34 20.31 0.11
N ARG A 77 1.70 20.23 1.39
CA ARG A 77 2.73 19.27 1.85
C ARG A 77 2.33 17.81 1.60
N PHE A 78 1.06 17.47 1.81
CA PHE A 78 0.54 16.13 1.56
C PHE A 78 0.63 15.75 0.08
N VAL A 79 0.21 16.67 -0.80
CA VAL A 79 0.23 16.51 -2.25
C VAL A 79 1.65 16.32 -2.77
N VAL A 80 2.62 17.12 -2.32
CA VAL A 80 4.04 16.96 -2.74
C VAL A 80 4.56 15.54 -2.50
N VAL A 81 4.19 14.90 -1.38
CA VAL A 81 4.58 13.51 -1.12
C VAL A 81 3.83 12.54 -2.05
N GLY A 82 2.53 12.78 -2.30
CA GLY A 82 1.75 12.00 -3.27
C GLY A 82 2.33 12.07 -4.69
N GLU A 83 2.72 13.26 -5.14
CA GLU A 83 3.37 13.50 -6.43
C GLU A 83 4.74 12.81 -6.50
N THR A 84 5.52 12.84 -5.42
CA THR A 84 6.80 12.09 -5.34
C THR A 84 6.57 10.58 -5.50
N ILE A 85 5.52 10.03 -4.87
CA ILE A 85 5.16 8.61 -5.03
C ILE A 85 4.73 8.33 -6.47
N ALA A 86 3.99 9.25 -7.10
CA ALA A 86 3.56 9.14 -8.49
C ALA A 86 4.75 9.06 -9.45
N ASP A 87 5.76 9.90 -9.25
CA ASP A 87 6.99 9.93 -10.06
C ASP A 87 7.79 8.62 -9.99
N GLU A 88 7.78 7.96 -8.84
CA GLU A 88 8.47 6.68 -8.63
C GLU A 88 7.64 5.47 -9.11
N ASN A 89 6.35 5.65 -9.45
CA ASN A 89 5.43 4.56 -9.79
C ASN A 89 4.57 4.91 -11.03
N PRO A 90 5.09 4.70 -12.25
CA PRO A 90 4.43 5.09 -13.50
C PRO A 90 3.03 4.49 -13.72
N ASP A 91 2.77 3.33 -13.13
CA ASP A 91 1.53 2.58 -13.24
C ASP A 91 0.37 3.17 -12.44
N ILE A 92 0.65 3.89 -11.34
CA ILE A 92 -0.36 4.61 -10.54
C ILE A 92 -0.27 6.12 -10.72
N GLN A 93 0.78 6.59 -11.40
CA GLN A 93 1.07 8.01 -11.60
C GLN A 93 -0.15 8.85 -12.04
N PRO A 94 -0.90 8.50 -13.09
CA PRO A 94 -2.04 9.31 -13.52
C PRO A 94 -3.13 9.41 -12.43
N GLU A 95 -3.52 8.27 -11.84
CA GLU A 95 -4.53 8.23 -10.78
C GLU A 95 -4.09 9.03 -9.53
N MET A 96 -2.80 8.99 -9.20
CA MET A 96 -2.22 9.69 -8.05
C MET A 96 -2.18 11.20 -8.28
N TYR A 97 -1.75 11.65 -9.46
CA TYR A 97 -1.77 13.07 -9.81
C TYR A 97 -3.18 13.63 -9.84
N ASP A 98 -4.15 12.90 -10.39
CA ASP A 98 -5.55 13.30 -10.41
C ASP A 98 -6.10 13.48 -8.98
N ALA A 99 -5.85 12.50 -8.10
CA ALA A 99 -6.28 12.56 -6.70
C ALA A 99 -5.59 13.71 -5.93
N CYS A 100 -4.30 13.94 -6.20
CA CYS A 100 -3.54 15.06 -5.63
C CYS A 100 -4.06 16.42 -6.12
N HIS A 101 -4.37 16.55 -7.40
CA HIS A 101 -4.94 17.76 -7.98
C HIS A 101 -6.31 18.08 -7.37
N GLU A 102 -7.18 17.09 -7.25
CA GLU A 102 -8.47 17.24 -6.57
C GLU A 102 -8.32 17.67 -5.10
N ALA A 103 -7.35 17.09 -4.37
CA ALA A 103 -7.07 17.47 -2.99
C ALA A 103 -6.63 18.94 -2.89
N ARG A 104 -5.77 19.37 -3.80
CA ARG A 104 -5.30 20.76 -3.89
C ARG A 104 -6.45 21.74 -4.13
N LEU A 105 -7.31 21.45 -5.11
CA LEU A 105 -8.49 22.26 -5.42
C LEU A 105 -9.46 22.34 -4.22
N ALA A 106 -9.68 21.22 -3.52
CA ALA A 106 -10.54 21.19 -2.35
C ALA A 106 -9.93 21.98 -1.16
N GLY A 107 -8.62 21.88 -0.96
CA GLY A 107 -7.87 22.66 0.04
C GLY A 107 -7.96 24.16 -0.21
N ALA A 108 -7.71 24.60 -1.44
CA ALA A 108 -7.83 26.00 -1.85
C ALA A 108 -9.27 26.52 -1.71
N SER A 109 -10.26 25.69 -2.05
CA SER A 109 -11.68 26.04 -1.87
C SER A 109 -12.02 26.32 -0.40
N ILE A 110 -11.49 25.52 0.54
CA ILE A 110 -11.69 25.71 1.98
C ILE A 110 -11.00 26.99 2.47
N ALA A 111 -9.79 27.29 2.00
CA ALA A 111 -9.07 28.51 2.36
C ALA A 111 -9.77 29.77 1.85
N ASN A 112 -10.21 29.78 0.59
CA ASN A 112 -10.90 30.90 -0.04
C ASN A 112 -12.28 31.17 0.58
N LEU A 113 -13.01 30.13 0.96
CA LEU A 113 -14.28 30.28 1.68
C LEU A 113 -14.08 30.96 3.04
N ASN A 114 -12.98 30.68 3.74
CA ASN A 114 -12.67 31.39 4.97
C ASN A 114 -12.26 32.85 4.72
N GLY A 115 -11.55 33.16 3.63
CA GLY A 115 -11.17 34.53 3.24
C GLY A 115 -12.34 35.51 3.10
N CYS A 116 -13.48 35.00 2.61
CA CYS A 116 -14.68 35.79 2.34
C CYS A 116 -15.57 36.06 3.57
N LEU A 117 -15.16 35.60 4.77
CA LEU A 117 -15.81 35.89 6.07
C LEU A 117 -15.79 37.38 6.48
N THR A 118 -15.11 38.22 5.69
CA THR A 118 -14.80 39.61 5.99
C THR A 118 -15.83 40.61 5.45
N ASP A 119 -16.60 40.22 4.43
CA ASP A 119 -17.74 40.98 3.92
C ASP A 119 -19.05 40.31 4.35
N ASP A 120 -20.16 41.05 4.38
CA ASP A 120 -21.53 40.62 4.77
C ASP A 120 -22.12 39.44 3.94
N ALA A 121 -21.27 38.69 3.22
CA ALA A 121 -21.59 37.48 2.50
C ALA A 121 -21.92 36.34 3.46
N ILE A 122 -23.18 35.91 3.43
CA ILE A 122 -23.64 34.65 4.01
C ILE A 122 -22.84 33.51 3.37
N ILE A 123 -21.77 33.06 4.01
CA ILE A 123 -21.05 31.88 3.53
C ILE A 123 -22.02 30.72 3.51
N ASP A 124 -22.22 30.15 2.33
CA ASP A 124 -23.18 29.08 2.16
C ASP A 124 -22.62 27.78 2.76
N LYS A 125 -23.26 27.31 3.83
CA LYS A 125 -22.90 26.08 4.57
C LYS A 125 -22.74 24.89 3.62
N ALA A 126 -23.57 24.84 2.58
CA ALA A 126 -23.54 23.79 1.58
C ALA A 126 -22.19 23.73 0.85
N ILE A 127 -21.59 24.88 0.53
CA ILE A 127 -20.34 24.96 -0.24
C ILE A 127 -19.15 24.50 0.60
N LEU A 128 -19.06 24.94 1.86
CA LEU A 128 -17.98 24.52 2.77
C LEU A 128 -18.06 23.02 3.09
N VAL A 129 -19.26 22.52 3.39
CA VAL A 129 -19.48 21.08 3.63
C VAL A 129 -19.08 20.27 2.39
N ARG A 130 -19.44 20.75 1.20
CA ARG A 130 -19.08 20.09 -0.06
C ARG A 130 -17.56 20.08 -0.27
N ALA A 131 -16.89 21.21 -0.06
CA ALA A 131 -15.43 21.30 -0.20
C ALA A 131 -14.70 20.40 0.81
N ALA A 132 -15.16 20.36 2.06
CA ALA A 132 -14.63 19.48 3.10
C ALA A 132 -14.83 17.99 2.77
N ARG A 133 -16.01 17.60 2.29
CA ARG A 133 -16.27 16.22 1.83
C ARG A 133 -15.42 15.85 0.63
N GLN A 134 -15.26 16.76 -0.32
CA GLN A 134 -14.38 16.56 -1.48
C GLN A 134 -12.95 16.35 -1.02
N LEU A 135 -12.46 17.15 -0.06
CA LEU A 135 -11.12 17.01 0.48
C LEU A 135 -10.91 15.64 1.14
N LEU A 136 -11.89 15.18 1.94
CA LEU A 136 -11.82 13.85 2.56
C LEU A 136 -11.76 12.75 1.50
N PHE A 137 -12.58 12.85 0.46
CA PHE A 137 -12.61 11.89 -0.62
C PHE A 137 -11.27 11.83 -1.38
N SER A 138 -10.75 12.98 -1.81
CA SER A 138 -9.47 13.05 -2.54
C SER A 138 -8.28 12.60 -1.69
N VAL A 139 -8.24 12.97 -0.40
CA VAL A 139 -7.19 12.50 0.52
C VAL A 139 -7.28 11.00 0.73
N THR A 140 -8.49 10.45 0.91
CA THR A 140 -8.70 9.00 1.01
C THR A 140 -8.20 8.29 -0.26
N ARG A 141 -8.48 8.83 -1.45
CA ARG A 141 -7.96 8.28 -2.72
C ARG A 141 -6.43 8.24 -2.75
N VAL A 142 -5.76 9.35 -2.39
CA VAL A 142 -4.28 9.38 -2.34
C VAL A 142 -3.73 8.32 -1.38
N LEU A 143 -4.33 8.17 -0.19
CA LEU A 143 -3.89 7.17 0.79
C LEU A 143 -4.10 5.73 0.30
N LEU A 144 -5.21 5.44 -0.38
CA LEU A 144 -5.45 4.11 -0.95
C LEU A 144 -4.52 3.80 -2.12
N LEU A 145 -4.19 4.80 -2.94
CA LEU A 145 -3.19 4.66 -4.00
C LEU A 145 -1.80 4.38 -3.43
N ALA A 146 -1.42 5.08 -2.35
CA ALA A 146 -0.18 4.80 -1.64
C ALA A 146 -0.17 3.40 -1.00
N ASP A 147 -1.30 2.93 -0.46
CA ASP A 147 -1.42 1.56 0.07
C ASP A 147 -1.18 0.50 -1.02
N ARG A 148 -1.70 0.72 -2.24
CA ARG A 148 -1.44 -0.17 -3.38
C ARG A 148 0.05 -0.27 -3.72
N VAL A 149 0.80 0.83 -3.63
CA VAL A 149 2.26 0.82 -3.85
C VAL A 149 2.95 -0.03 -2.80
N LEU A 150 2.56 0.08 -1.52
CA LEU A 150 3.09 -0.76 -0.46
C LEU A 150 2.82 -2.25 -0.69
N VAL A 151 1.62 -2.60 -1.14
CA VAL A 151 1.29 -3.98 -1.54
C VAL A 151 2.19 -4.45 -2.67
N LYS A 152 2.39 -3.65 -3.73
CA LYS A 152 3.29 -3.98 -4.84
C LYS A 152 4.73 -4.20 -4.39
N HIS A 153 5.23 -3.44 -3.42
CA HIS A 153 6.57 -3.69 -2.89
C HIS A 153 6.69 -5.04 -2.16
N ILE A 154 5.66 -5.47 -1.45
CA ILE A 154 5.65 -6.80 -0.82
C ILE A 154 5.64 -7.89 -1.89
N LEU A 155 4.78 -7.76 -2.91
CA LEU A 155 4.70 -8.73 -4.01
C LEU A 155 6.01 -8.81 -4.79
N ARG A 156 6.64 -7.69 -5.13
CA ARG A 156 7.96 -7.69 -5.77
C ARG A 156 9.05 -8.37 -4.92
N SER A 157 9.01 -8.20 -3.60
CA SER A 157 9.94 -8.88 -2.70
C SER A 157 9.68 -10.38 -2.69
N GLU A 158 8.42 -10.80 -2.78
CA GLU A 158 8.01 -12.19 -2.89
C GLU A 158 8.49 -12.82 -4.21
N ASP A 159 8.29 -12.13 -5.34
CA ASP A 159 8.76 -12.57 -6.67
C ASP A 159 10.28 -12.81 -6.71
N LYS A 160 11.07 -11.90 -6.10
CA LYS A 160 12.53 -12.05 -5.99
C LYS A 160 12.90 -13.34 -5.24
N ILE A 161 12.22 -13.62 -4.15
CA ILE A 161 12.45 -14.84 -3.36
C ILE A 161 12.04 -16.07 -4.16
N ALA A 162 10.90 -16.04 -4.83
CA ALA A 162 10.44 -17.13 -5.69
C ALA A 162 11.44 -17.44 -6.81
N PHE A 163 11.99 -16.42 -7.46
CA PHE A 163 13.04 -16.56 -8.46
C PHE A 163 14.34 -17.13 -7.86
N SER A 164 14.74 -16.66 -6.68
CA SER A 164 15.89 -17.21 -5.95
C SER A 164 15.69 -18.68 -5.56
N LEU A 165 14.47 -19.11 -5.23
CA LEU A 165 14.16 -20.52 -4.98
C LEU A 165 14.38 -21.38 -6.24
N VAL A 166 14.00 -20.91 -7.42
CA VAL A 166 14.27 -21.62 -8.69
C VAL A 166 15.77 -21.79 -8.91
N LYS A 167 16.57 -20.76 -8.63
CA LYS A 167 18.03 -20.85 -8.73
C LYS A 167 18.60 -21.88 -7.75
N LEU A 168 18.18 -21.82 -6.48
CA LEU A 168 18.61 -22.75 -5.42
C LEU A 168 18.23 -24.20 -5.71
N GLU A 169 17.09 -24.43 -6.37
CA GLU A 169 16.63 -25.77 -6.74
C GLU A 169 17.50 -26.40 -7.85
N ASN A 170 18.11 -25.58 -8.71
CA ASN A 170 18.91 -26.02 -9.84
C ASN A 170 20.42 -26.06 -9.60
N THR A 171 20.90 -25.72 -8.40
CA THR A 171 22.33 -25.79 -8.08
C THR A 171 22.84 -27.23 -8.02
N THR A 172 24.00 -27.48 -8.63
CA THR A 172 24.64 -28.81 -8.69
C THR A 172 25.82 -28.98 -7.73
N ASN A 173 26.29 -27.90 -7.11
CA ASN A 173 27.39 -27.93 -6.14
C ASN A 173 27.10 -27.01 -4.94
N PHE A 174 27.77 -27.30 -3.82
CA PHE A 174 27.49 -26.63 -2.54
C PHE A 174 28.02 -25.20 -2.47
N THR A 175 29.11 -24.88 -3.17
CA THR A 175 29.69 -23.53 -3.18
C THR A 175 28.74 -22.53 -3.83
N ASP A 176 28.20 -22.87 -5.00
CA ASP A 176 27.22 -22.04 -5.69
C ASP A 176 25.91 -21.94 -4.90
N PHE A 177 25.49 -23.03 -4.26
CA PHE A 177 24.33 -23.01 -3.36
C PHE A 177 24.51 -21.99 -2.24
N VAL A 178 25.64 -21.98 -1.53
CA VAL A 178 25.89 -21.05 -0.42
C VAL A 178 25.89 -19.60 -0.89
N LYS A 179 26.44 -19.32 -2.08
CA LYS A 179 26.42 -17.99 -2.68
C LYS A 179 24.98 -17.50 -2.92
N ILE A 180 24.18 -18.28 -3.62
CA ILE A 180 22.78 -17.94 -3.91
C ILE A 180 21.96 -17.88 -2.62
N PHE A 181 22.23 -18.78 -1.66
CA PHE A 181 21.52 -18.83 -0.38
C PHE A 181 21.78 -17.58 0.48
N THR A 182 22.96 -16.98 0.35
CA THR A 182 23.30 -15.72 1.04
C THR A 182 22.50 -14.54 0.48
N GLU A 183 22.40 -14.43 -0.85
CA GLU A 183 21.56 -13.43 -1.52
C GLU A 183 20.08 -13.63 -1.15
N PHE A 184 19.60 -14.87 -1.25
CA PHE A 184 18.26 -15.29 -0.83
C PHE A 184 17.94 -14.90 0.62
N GLY A 185 18.90 -15.08 1.54
CA GLY A 185 18.74 -14.70 2.94
C GLY A 185 18.52 -13.20 3.13
N GLY A 186 19.17 -12.36 2.32
CA GLY A 186 18.94 -10.90 2.31
C GLY A 186 17.53 -10.54 1.86
N ASP A 187 17.05 -11.14 0.77
CA ASP A 187 15.69 -10.92 0.27
C ASP A 187 14.63 -11.37 1.29
N MET A 188 14.87 -12.49 1.99
CA MET A 188 14.00 -12.99 3.05
C MET A 188 13.88 -12.02 4.24
N VAL A 189 14.96 -11.31 4.60
CA VAL A 189 14.93 -10.28 5.65
C VAL A 189 14.10 -9.07 5.21
N ASP A 190 14.26 -8.62 3.96
CA ASP A 190 13.44 -7.52 3.42
C ASP A 190 11.94 -7.90 3.42
N LEU A 191 11.59 -9.10 2.94
CA LEU A 191 10.22 -9.59 2.99
C LEU A 191 9.72 -9.71 4.44
N ALA A 192 10.53 -10.20 5.37
CA ALA A 192 10.13 -10.36 6.78
C ALA A 192 9.78 -9.03 7.44
N HIS A 193 10.51 -7.96 7.12
CA HIS A 193 10.21 -6.60 7.59
C HIS A 193 8.92 -6.07 6.97
N ARG A 194 8.81 -6.08 5.63
CA ARG A 194 7.65 -5.53 4.93
C ARG A 194 6.34 -6.26 5.26
N SER A 195 6.38 -7.60 5.27
CA SER A 195 5.24 -8.43 5.66
C SER A 195 4.89 -8.28 7.14
N GLY A 196 5.86 -7.97 8.01
CA GLY A 196 5.63 -7.69 9.42
C GLY A 196 4.94 -6.36 9.66
N ASP A 197 5.42 -5.30 9.01
CA ASP A 197 4.77 -3.99 9.04
C ASP A 197 3.32 -4.11 8.54
N ARG A 198 3.10 -4.79 7.40
CA ARG A 198 1.76 -5.04 6.85
C ARG A 198 0.89 -5.87 7.80
N GLN A 199 1.42 -6.95 8.40
CA GLN A 199 0.68 -7.77 9.36
C GLN A 199 0.10 -6.93 10.51
N ASN A 200 0.91 -6.04 11.08
CA ASN A 200 0.50 -5.20 12.20
C ASN A 200 -0.55 -4.17 11.80
N ASP A 201 -0.49 -3.72 10.55
CA ASP A 201 -1.36 -2.70 9.99
C ASP A 201 -2.73 -3.23 9.52
N LEU A 202 -2.83 -4.53 9.20
CA LEU A 202 -4.11 -5.14 8.80
C LEU A 202 -5.16 -5.05 9.92
N LYS A 203 -6.37 -4.62 9.55
CA LYS A 203 -7.55 -4.61 10.43
C LYS A 203 -8.17 -6.00 10.58
N ASN A 204 -8.24 -6.78 9.50
CA ASN A 204 -8.84 -8.10 9.50
C ASN A 204 -7.99 -9.12 10.29
N GLU A 205 -8.53 -9.61 11.40
CA GLU A 205 -7.83 -10.54 12.30
C GLU A 205 -7.48 -11.88 11.65
N LYS A 206 -8.37 -12.41 10.80
CA LYS A 206 -8.13 -13.64 10.05
C LYS A 206 -6.93 -13.48 9.12
N ARG A 207 -6.87 -12.38 8.37
CA ARG A 207 -5.74 -12.07 7.47
C ARG A 207 -4.45 -11.87 8.25
N ARG A 208 -4.50 -11.17 9.39
CA ARG A 208 -3.36 -11.01 10.30
C ARG A 208 -2.83 -12.35 10.80
N GLY A 209 -3.73 -13.27 11.19
CA GLY A 209 -3.37 -14.62 11.61
C GLY A 209 -2.76 -15.46 10.48
N GLN A 210 -3.35 -15.43 9.29
CA GLN A 210 -2.81 -16.12 8.10
C GLN A 210 -1.42 -15.60 7.71
N MET A 211 -1.20 -14.29 7.75
CA MET A 211 0.10 -13.66 7.53
C MET A 211 1.13 -14.13 8.56
N ALA A 212 0.76 -14.20 9.84
CA ALA A 212 1.63 -14.69 10.90
C ALA A 212 2.07 -16.15 10.69
N VAL A 213 1.13 -17.01 10.27
CA VAL A 213 1.42 -18.42 9.94
C VAL A 213 2.40 -18.49 8.76
N ALA A 214 2.14 -17.77 7.68
CA ALA A 214 2.99 -17.76 6.49
C ALA A 214 4.43 -17.31 6.82
N ARG A 215 4.58 -16.21 7.57
CA ARG A 215 5.88 -15.70 8.02
C ARG A 215 6.63 -16.72 8.89
N THR A 216 5.93 -17.35 9.83
CA THR A 216 6.53 -18.38 10.71
C THR A 216 6.97 -19.61 9.90
N MET A 217 6.20 -20.01 8.89
CA MET A 217 6.57 -21.11 7.99
C MET A 217 7.84 -20.76 7.20
N LEU A 218 7.91 -19.57 6.62
CA LEU A 218 9.07 -19.11 5.86
C LEU A 218 10.35 -19.07 6.70
N GLU A 219 10.26 -18.60 7.94
CA GLU A 219 11.40 -18.59 8.88
C GLU A 219 11.92 -20.01 9.16
N ARG A 220 11.00 -20.94 9.50
CA ARG A 220 11.36 -22.34 9.78
C ARG A 220 11.93 -23.05 8.56
N LEU A 221 11.32 -22.86 7.39
CA LEU A 221 11.74 -23.51 6.15
C LEU A 221 13.07 -22.96 5.64
N THR A 222 13.37 -21.68 5.85
CA THR A 222 14.67 -21.09 5.52
C THR A 222 15.81 -21.78 6.26
N MET A 223 15.64 -22.08 7.55
CA MET A 223 16.63 -22.84 8.33
C MET A 223 16.81 -24.28 7.82
N LEU A 224 15.73 -24.90 7.33
CA LEU A 224 15.76 -26.26 6.80
C LEU A 224 16.33 -26.35 5.38
N LEU A 225 16.25 -25.26 4.60
CA LEU A 225 16.64 -25.24 3.19
C LEU A 225 18.11 -25.60 2.97
N LEU A 226 19.01 -25.04 3.79
CA LEU A 226 20.44 -25.37 3.75
C LEU A 226 20.68 -26.85 4.04
N THR A 227 20.02 -27.37 5.08
CA THR A 227 20.23 -28.75 5.56
C THR A 227 19.69 -29.77 4.57
N SER A 228 18.49 -29.56 4.01
CA SER A 228 17.89 -30.47 3.03
C SER A 228 18.67 -30.51 1.71
N ASN A 229 19.13 -29.35 1.22
CA ASN A 229 19.96 -29.27 0.02
C ASN A 229 21.33 -29.92 0.23
N LYS A 230 22.00 -29.64 1.37
CA LYS A 230 23.29 -30.26 1.70
C LYS A 230 23.20 -31.78 1.80
N THR A 231 22.08 -32.28 2.33
CA THR A 231 21.83 -33.73 2.47
C THR A 231 21.67 -34.38 1.10
N LEU A 232 20.88 -33.79 0.19
CA LEU A 232 20.73 -34.31 -1.17
C LEU A 232 22.06 -34.28 -1.94
N LEU A 233 22.86 -33.21 -1.81
CA LEU A 233 24.17 -33.12 -2.48
C LEU A 233 25.17 -34.18 -2.00
N ARG A 234 25.03 -34.67 -0.76
CA ARG A 234 25.87 -35.76 -0.22
C ARG A 234 25.34 -37.15 -0.55
N HIS A 235 24.03 -37.27 -0.75
CA HIS A 235 23.34 -38.53 -1.00
C HIS A 235 22.41 -38.40 -2.21
N PRO A 236 22.96 -38.25 -3.43
CA PRO A 236 22.17 -37.96 -4.63
C PRO A 236 21.17 -39.07 -4.98
N ASP A 237 21.48 -40.31 -4.62
CA ASP A 237 20.65 -41.50 -4.90
C ASP A 237 19.58 -41.74 -3.82
N SER A 238 19.51 -40.90 -2.78
CA SER A 238 18.52 -41.04 -1.72
C SER A 238 17.20 -40.36 -2.11
N ASP A 239 16.18 -41.18 -2.39
CA ASP A 239 14.82 -40.70 -2.66
C ASP A 239 14.24 -39.91 -1.48
N SER A 240 14.50 -40.33 -0.24
CA SER A 240 14.05 -39.61 0.95
C SER A 240 14.69 -38.22 1.07
N ALA A 241 15.98 -38.08 0.76
CA ALA A 241 16.65 -36.78 0.76
C ALA A 241 16.08 -35.85 -0.32
N ARG A 242 15.78 -36.40 -1.50
CA ARG A 242 15.16 -35.68 -2.63
C ARG A 242 13.75 -35.21 -2.27
N GLN A 243 12.91 -36.09 -1.72
CA GLN A 243 11.56 -35.76 -1.28
C GLN A 243 11.55 -34.71 -0.18
N CYS A 244 12.44 -34.82 0.81
CA CYS A 244 12.57 -33.82 1.88
C CYS A 244 12.91 -32.44 1.31
N ARG A 245 13.92 -32.35 0.44
CA ARG A 245 14.29 -31.10 -0.24
C ARG A 245 13.13 -30.51 -1.02
N ASN A 246 12.51 -31.30 -1.90
CA ASN A 246 11.41 -30.85 -2.76
C ASN A 246 10.21 -30.38 -1.91
N GLY A 247 9.90 -31.08 -0.82
CA GLY A 247 8.88 -30.70 0.14
C GLY A 247 9.16 -29.33 0.77
N VAL A 248 10.41 -29.04 1.15
CA VAL A 248 10.78 -27.71 1.69
C VAL A 248 10.52 -26.62 0.64
N PHE A 249 10.99 -26.78 -0.60
CA PHE A 249 10.76 -25.79 -1.66
C PHE A 249 9.27 -25.57 -1.94
N GLN A 250 8.49 -26.66 -2.03
CA GLN A 250 7.04 -26.56 -2.23
C GLN A 250 6.35 -25.79 -1.10
N GLN A 251 6.68 -26.11 0.16
CA GLN A 251 6.08 -25.42 1.31
C GLN A 251 6.46 -23.95 1.39
N MET A 252 7.68 -23.58 0.97
CA MET A 252 8.09 -22.17 0.91
C MET A 252 7.27 -21.40 -0.13
N ARG A 253 7.09 -21.97 -1.32
CA ARG A 253 6.24 -21.37 -2.38
C ARG A 253 4.78 -21.20 -1.92
N LEU A 254 4.22 -22.18 -1.21
CA LEU A 254 2.88 -22.06 -0.63
C LEU A 254 2.79 -20.96 0.43
N ALA A 255 3.83 -20.80 1.26
CA ALA A 255 3.88 -19.74 2.27
C ALA A 255 4.01 -18.34 1.62
N LEU A 256 4.81 -18.21 0.56
CA LEU A 256 4.91 -16.98 -0.24
C LEU A 256 3.56 -16.61 -0.89
N GLN A 257 2.88 -17.57 -1.51
CA GLN A 257 1.51 -17.41 -2.02
C GLN A 257 0.52 -16.95 -0.94
N LEU A 258 0.63 -17.49 0.27
CA LEU A 258 -0.22 -17.07 1.38
C LEU A 258 0.05 -15.62 1.79
N ILE A 259 1.31 -15.16 1.75
CA ILE A 259 1.63 -13.73 1.95
C ILE A 259 0.98 -12.89 0.85
N ALA A 260 1.17 -13.25 -0.43
CA ALA A 260 0.58 -12.54 -1.56
C ALA A 260 -0.96 -12.46 -1.44
N LEU A 261 -1.61 -13.57 -1.08
CA LEU A 261 -3.05 -13.62 -0.83
C LEU A 261 -3.48 -12.69 0.30
N CYS A 262 -2.69 -12.60 1.38
CA CYS A 262 -3.02 -11.77 2.54
C CYS A 262 -2.86 -10.27 2.26
N VAL A 263 -1.90 -9.87 1.41
CA VAL A 263 -1.70 -8.45 1.06
C VAL A 263 -2.64 -7.96 -0.03
N SER A 264 -3.07 -8.85 -0.93
CA SER A 264 -3.98 -8.54 -2.04
C SER A 264 -5.46 -8.77 -1.71
N ASP A 265 -5.81 -8.85 -0.42
CA ASP A 265 -7.18 -9.11 0.08
C ASP A 265 -7.87 -10.38 -0.43
N GLY A 266 -7.13 -11.31 -1.03
CA GLY A 266 -7.69 -12.50 -1.67
C GLY A 266 -8.26 -12.29 -3.07
N VAL A 267 -7.97 -11.15 -3.70
CA VAL A 267 -8.28 -10.91 -5.12
C VAL A 267 -7.32 -11.66 -6.04
N MET A 268 -6.11 -11.98 -5.55
CA MET A 268 -5.23 -12.93 -6.21
C MET A 268 -5.82 -14.34 -6.05
N HIS A 269 -6.25 -14.94 -7.16
CA HIS A 269 -6.54 -16.36 -7.19
C HIS A 269 -5.27 -17.14 -6.84
N PHE A 270 -5.44 -18.22 -6.07
CA PHE A 270 -4.36 -19.17 -5.84
C PHE A 270 -3.97 -19.79 -7.19
N ASP A 271 -2.85 -19.35 -7.75
CA ASP A 271 -2.30 -19.93 -8.98
C ASP A 271 -1.05 -20.75 -8.65
N ALA A 272 -1.21 -22.07 -8.68
CA ALA A 272 -0.13 -23.04 -8.49
C ALA A 272 0.94 -22.95 -9.59
N THR A 273 0.65 -22.30 -10.73
CA THR A 273 1.54 -22.20 -11.89
C THR A 273 2.43 -20.95 -11.88
N HIS A 274 2.18 -19.97 -11.01
CA HIS A 274 2.97 -18.73 -10.89
C HIS A 274 4.47 -18.97 -10.62
N PHE A 275 4.82 -20.15 -10.09
CA PHE A 275 6.20 -20.53 -9.82
C PHE A 275 6.78 -21.56 -10.79
N THR A 276 6.11 -21.81 -11.91
CA THR A 276 6.74 -22.53 -13.02
C THR A 276 7.66 -21.57 -13.77
N SER A 277 8.85 -22.04 -14.17
CA SER A 277 9.93 -21.20 -14.73
C SER A 277 9.40 -20.30 -15.85
N PRO A 278 9.57 -18.96 -15.78
CA PRO A 278 9.27 -18.10 -16.91
C PRO A 278 10.29 -18.36 -18.03
N SER A 279 9.82 -18.36 -19.27
CA SER A 279 10.67 -18.23 -20.45
C SER A 279 11.36 -16.87 -20.42
N SER A 280 12.66 -16.88 -20.69
CA SER A 280 13.56 -15.72 -20.73
C SER A 280 12.98 -14.53 -21.50
N ASP A 281 12.70 -13.43 -20.80
CA ASP A 281 13.02 -12.05 -21.19
C ASP A 281 12.20 -11.07 -20.34
N GLU A 282 12.76 -10.63 -19.20
CA GLU A 282 12.39 -9.33 -18.63
C GLU A 282 13.51 -8.87 -17.68
N VAL A 283 14.24 -7.86 -18.11
CA VAL A 283 15.33 -7.24 -17.35
C VAL A 283 14.71 -6.24 -16.37
N LEU A 284 14.77 -6.53 -15.08
CA LEU A 284 14.37 -5.59 -14.02
C LEU A 284 15.54 -4.66 -13.67
N ASP A 285 15.34 -3.35 -13.87
CA ASP A 285 16.26 -2.29 -13.48
C ASP A 285 16.15 -2.01 -11.96
N ILE A 286 17.20 -2.38 -11.23
CA ILE A 286 17.25 -2.46 -9.76
C ILE A 286 17.71 -1.13 -9.11
N GLY A 287 18.08 -0.12 -9.90
CA GLY A 287 18.75 1.09 -9.40
C GLY A 287 17.90 2.12 -8.66
N MET A 288 16.58 2.18 -8.88
CA MET A 288 15.77 3.36 -8.51
C MET A 288 14.98 3.27 -7.18
N GLN A 289 14.97 2.15 -6.46
CA GLN A 289 13.93 1.85 -5.46
C GLN A 289 14.28 2.04 -3.97
N LEU A 290 15.45 2.59 -3.63
CA LEU A 290 15.88 2.72 -2.22
C LEU A 290 15.43 4.01 -1.52
N THR A 291 14.80 4.96 -2.23
CA THR A 291 14.39 6.28 -1.68
C THR A 291 12.92 6.33 -1.24
N ALA A 292 12.04 5.51 -1.84
CA ALA A 292 10.58 5.48 -1.62
C ALA A 292 10.15 5.11 -0.18
N ASN A 293 10.87 4.18 0.46
CA ASN A 293 10.55 3.67 1.80
C ASN A 293 10.58 4.77 2.88
N ALA A 294 11.41 5.81 2.70
CA ALA A 294 11.51 6.93 3.63
C ALA A 294 10.37 7.96 3.43
N ALA A 295 9.93 8.18 2.18
CA ALA A 295 8.86 9.09 1.85
C ALA A 295 7.48 8.55 2.29
N ILE A 296 7.22 7.26 2.11
CA ILE A 296 5.95 6.64 2.48
C ILE A 296 5.80 6.52 4.01
N ARG A 297 6.89 6.17 4.73
CA ARG A 297 6.90 6.25 6.19
C ARG A 297 6.67 7.68 6.69
N ARG A 298 7.21 8.70 6.01
CA ARG A 298 6.89 10.10 6.34
C ARG A 298 5.41 10.37 6.16
N LEU A 299 4.77 9.92 5.08
CA LEU A 299 3.32 10.10 4.85
C LEU A 299 2.46 9.47 5.96
N MET A 300 2.82 8.28 6.44
CA MET A 300 2.13 7.59 7.53
C MET A 300 2.47 8.14 8.93
N VAL A 301 3.67 8.71 9.11
CA VAL A 301 4.14 9.31 10.37
C VAL A 301 3.79 10.79 10.48
N PHE A 302 3.39 11.44 9.38
CA PHE A 302 2.80 12.78 9.34
C PHE A 302 1.42 12.74 10.02
N SER A 303 1.45 12.66 11.34
CA SER A 303 0.37 13.08 12.23
C SER A 303 0.11 14.55 11.92
N LEU A 304 -0.79 14.79 10.98
CA LEU A 304 -0.98 16.06 10.28
C LEU A 304 -1.53 17.20 11.15
N PHE A 305 -1.58 17.06 12.47
CA PHE A 305 -2.16 18.05 13.38
C PHE A 305 -1.43 18.10 14.72
N LYS A 306 -0.25 18.72 14.73
CA LYS A 306 0.14 19.61 15.83
C LYS A 306 -0.08 21.05 15.36
N LEU A 307 -1.34 21.47 15.41
CA LEU A 307 -1.74 22.88 15.50
C LEU A 307 -2.10 23.16 16.95
#